data_AF-A0A4Y2VIC7-F1
#
_entry.id   AF-A0A4Y2VIC7-F1
#
_cell.length_a   1.000
_cell.length_b   1.000
_cell.length_c   1.000
_cell.angle_alpha   90.00
_cell.angle_beta   90.00
_cell.angle_gamma   90.00
#
_symmetry.space_group_name_H-M   'P 1'
#
loop_
_entity.id
_entity.type
_entity.pdbx_description
1 polymer ?
#
loop_
_entity_poly.entity_id
_entity_poly.type
_entity_poly.pdbx_seq_one_letter_code
_entity_poly.pdbx_strand_id
1 'polypeptide(L)'
;MGLQLGYTKYCCFLCLWDRRAIALHYIKRDWLHRASFKPGKMNVEHSPLVEPQKITIPPLHIKLGLIKNLVKAMDKNGPAFKYLHEKFPRLSVAKIKEGVFVGP
;
A
#
# COMPACT_ATOMS: atom_id res chain seq x y z
N MET A 1 -2.60 -14.19 5.60
CA MET A 1 -3.80 -13.69 6.30
C MET A 1 -5.11 -14.33 5.84
N GLY A 2 -5.12 -15.15 4.79
CA GLY A 2 -6.34 -15.83 4.34
C GLY A 2 -7.44 -14.86 3.91
N LEU A 3 -7.08 -13.67 3.43
CA LEU A 3 -8.05 -12.72 2.88
C LEU A 3 -8.34 -13.05 1.42
N GLN A 4 -9.58 -12.86 0.99
CA GLN A 4 -9.97 -13.09 -0.39
C GLN A 4 -9.26 -12.09 -1.32
N LEU A 5 -8.60 -12.62 -2.34
CA LEU A 5 -7.97 -11.82 -3.40
C LEU A 5 -9.04 -11.16 -4.28
N GLY A 6 -8.80 -9.93 -4.71
CA GLY A 6 -9.72 -9.18 -5.60
C GLY A 6 -10.95 -8.57 -4.91
N TYR A 7 -11.30 -9.01 -3.70
CA TYR A 7 -12.42 -8.40 -2.97
C TYR A 7 -12.01 -7.07 -2.34
N THR A 8 -12.76 -6.02 -2.69
CA THR A 8 -12.37 -4.64 -2.42
C THR A 8 -12.77 -4.13 -1.03
N LYS A 9 -13.80 -4.72 -0.41
CA LYS A 9 -14.32 -4.29 0.90
C LYS A 9 -13.58 -5.02 2.02
N TYR A 10 -13.16 -4.33 3.08
CA TYR A 10 -12.39 -4.92 4.18
C TYR A 10 -11.11 -5.64 3.74
N CYS A 11 -10.38 -5.08 2.77
CA CYS A 11 -9.13 -5.66 2.26
C CYS A 11 -7.94 -5.52 3.22
N CYS A 12 -8.02 -4.63 4.22
CA CYS A 12 -6.96 -4.45 5.21
C CYS A 12 -7.02 -5.57 6.27
N PHE A 13 -5.87 -6.12 6.61
CA PHE A 13 -5.75 -7.13 7.66
C PHE A 13 -5.59 -6.53 9.06
N LEU A 14 -5.28 -5.24 9.21
CA LEU A 14 -5.18 -4.56 10.50
C LEU A 14 -6.51 -3.92 10.95
N CYS A 15 -7.32 -3.45 10.00
CA CYS A 15 -8.55 -2.72 10.29
C CYS A 15 -9.66 -3.05 9.29
N LEU A 16 -10.88 -2.69 9.65
CA LEU A 16 -12.07 -2.88 8.83
C LEU A 16 -12.26 -1.73 7.84
N TRP A 17 -11.20 -1.41 7.09
CA TRP A 17 -11.24 -0.38 6.05
C TRP A 17 -12.24 -0.75 4.96
N ASP A 18 -13.27 0.08 4.77
CA ASP A 18 -14.23 -0.10 3.70
C ASP A 18 -13.86 0.75 2.48
N ARG A 19 -13.20 0.14 1.50
CA ARG A 19 -12.84 0.80 0.23
C ARG A 19 -14.05 1.26 -0.60
N ARG A 20 -15.25 0.77 -0.28
CA ARG A 20 -16.48 1.19 -0.98
C ARG A 20 -17.10 2.42 -0.34
N ALA A 21 -16.68 2.81 0.86
CA ALA A 21 -17.15 4.00 1.56
C ALA A 21 -16.44 5.27 1.06
N ILE A 22 -16.61 5.58 -0.24
CA ILE A 22 -15.88 6.65 -0.94
C ILE A 22 -16.04 8.00 -0.23
N ALA A 23 -17.25 8.32 0.25
CA ALA A 23 -17.54 9.56 0.97
C ALA A 23 -16.72 9.71 2.28
N LEU A 24 -16.28 8.60 2.88
CA LEU A 24 -15.54 8.59 4.14
C LEU A 24 -14.03 8.50 3.97
N HIS A 25 -13.52 8.27 2.76
CA HIS A 25 -12.10 7.96 2.51
C HIS A 25 -11.11 9.00 3.06
N TYR A 26 -11.46 10.29 2.98
CA TYR A 26 -10.58 11.38 3.42
C TYR A 26 -11.04 12.06 4.71
N ILE A 27 -12.18 11.63 5.24
CA ILE A 27 -12.77 12.18 6.48
C ILE A 27 -12.44 11.25 7.65
N LYS A 28 -12.65 9.94 7.44
CA LYS A 28 -12.44 8.92 8.46
C LYS A 28 -11.00 8.46 8.48
N ARG A 29 -10.26 8.91 9.50
CA ARG A 29 -8.87 8.50 9.74
C ARG A 29 -8.82 7.13 10.42
N ASP A 30 -9.63 6.94 11.46
CA ASP A 30 -9.59 5.74 12.28
C ASP A 30 -10.69 4.74 11.89
N TRP A 31 -10.26 3.54 11.50
CA TRP A 31 -11.13 2.42 11.20
C TRP A 31 -11.02 1.38 12.31
N LEU A 32 -12.13 0.71 12.59
CA LEU A 32 -12.18 -0.27 13.67
C LEU A 32 -11.12 -1.34 13.45
N HIS A 33 -10.36 -1.63 14.51
CA HIS A 33 -9.33 -2.66 14.47
C HIS A 33 -9.95 -4.03 14.14
N ARG A 34 -9.24 -4.83 13.35
CA ARG A 34 -9.69 -6.18 12.99
C ARG A 34 -9.30 -7.15 14.11
N ALA A 35 -10.25 -7.41 15.00
CA ALA A 35 -10.06 -8.37 16.09
C ALA A 35 -10.30 -9.84 15.69
N SER A 36 -10.98 -10.11 14.57
CA SER A 36 -11.43 -11.46 14.21
C SER A 36 -11.10 -11.82 12.76
N PHE A 37 -10.63 -13.06 12.58
CA PHE A 37 -10.30 -13.67 11.29
C PHE A 37 -11.12 -14.94 11.05
N LYS A 38 -12.43 -14.90 11.37
CA LYS A 38 -13.34 -16.01 11.08
C LYS A 38 -13.61 -16.10 9.58
N PRO A 39 -13.34 -17.24 8.91
CA PRO A 39 -13.68 -17.45 7.50
C PRO A 39 -15.15 -17.13 7.21
N GLY A 40 -15.42 -16.57 6.03
CA GLY A 40 -16.75 -16.12 5.59
C GLY A 40 -17.17 -14.73 6.12
N LYS A 41 -16.39 -14.11 7.02
CA LYS A 41 -16.68 -12.77 7.55
C LYS A 41 -15.63 -11.75 7.13
N MET A 42 -16.08 -10.53 6.82
CA MET A 42 -15.22 -9.36 6.65
C MET A 42 -14.00 -9.59 5.74
N ASN A 43 -14.21 -10.26 4.61
CA ASN A 43 -13.20 -10.61 3.61
C ASN A 43 -12.18 -11.70 4.01
N VAL A 44 -12.48 -12.52 5.00
CA VAL A 44 -11.63 -13.65 5.38
C VAL A 44 -12.14 -14.90 4.66
N GLU A 45 -11.31 -15.47 3.81
CA GLU A 45 -11.57 -16.69 3.04
C GLU A 45 -11.05 -17.94 3.78
N HIS A 46 -9.86 -17.82 4.39
CA HIS A 46 -9.19 -18.92 5.09
C HIS A 46 -8.66 -18.48 6.45
N SER A 47 -8.49 -19.44 7.34
CA SER A 47 -7.83 -19.20 8.63
C SER A 47 -6.40 -18.68 8.41
N PRO A 48 -5.93 -17.69 9.18
CA PRO A 48 -4.60 -17.15 9.03
C PRO A 48 -3.55 -18.19 9.48
N LEU A 49 -2.49 -18.36 8.68
CA LEU A 49 -1.35 -19.24 9.01
C LEU A 49 -0.45 -18.70 10.13
N VAL A 50 -0.53 -17.39 10.38
CA VAL A 50 0.30 -16.68 11.36
C VAL A 50 -0.62 -15.77 12.15
N GLU A 51 -0.38 -15.69 13.46
CA GLU A 51 -1.09 -14.75 14.33
C GLU A 51 -0.86 -13.30 13.86
N PRO A 52 -1.93 -12.48 13.78
CA PRO A 52 -1.81 -11.09 13.33
C PRO A 52 -0.76 -10.27 14.08
N GLN A 53 -0.61 -10.50 15.39
CA GLN A 53 0.35 -9.78 16.24
C GLN A 53 1.82 -10.11 15.91
N LYS A 54 2.07 -11.25 15.25
CA LYS A 54 3.42 -11.70 14.87
C LYS A 54 3.86 -11.19 13.50
N ILE A 55 2.99 -10.48 12.78
CA ILE A 55 3.29 -9.97 11.44
C ILE A 55 3.98 -8.61 11.57
N THR A 56 5.28 -8.60 11.31
CA THR A 56 6.06 -7.36 11.18
C THR A 56 5.85 -6.81 9.77
N ILE A 57 5.27 -5.62 9.66
CA ILE A 57 5.19 -4.91 8.37
C ILE A 57 6.48 -4.11 8.21
N PRO A 58 7.36 -4.42 7.25
CA PRO A 58 8.58 -3.66 7.09
C PRO A 58 8.21 -2.25 6.62
N PRO A 59 8.55 -1.19 7.37
CA PRO A 59 8.22 0.20 6.99
C PRO A 59 8.75 0.58 5.60
N LEU A 60 9.83 -0.08 5.18
CA LEU A 60 10.52 0.14 3.92
C LEU A 60 9.64 -0.17 2.69
N HIS A 61 8.91 -1.29 2.67
CA HIS A 61 8.12 -1.68 1.48
C HIS A 61 6.93 -0.76 1.25
N ILE A 62 6.31 -0.23 2.30
CA ILE A 62 5.22 0.75 2.19
C ILE A 62 5.76 2.05 1.59
N LYS A 63 6.90 2.54 2.08
CA LYS A 63 7.51 3.79 1.60
C LYS A 63 7.92 3.68 0.12
N LEU A 64 8.52 2.57 -0.29
CA LEU A 64 8.87 2.34 -1.70
C LEU A 64 7.62 2.25 -2.59
N GLY A 65 6.56 1.58 -2.14
CA GLY A 65 5.29 1.51 -2.88
C GLY A 65 4.63 2.88 -3.06
N LEU A 66 4.65 3.72 -2.03
CA LEU A 66 4.12 5.09 -2.11
C LEU A 66 4.93 5.97 -3.06
N ILE A 67 6.26 5.93 -2.98
CA ILE A 67 7.14 6.65 -3.91
C ILE A 67 6.88 6.18 -5.33
N LYS A 68 6.72 4.88 -5.56
CA LYS A 68 6.40 4.35 -6.89
C LYS A 68 5.12 4.95 -7.45
N ASN A 69 4.04 4.98 -6.66
CA ASN A 69 2.76 5.54 -7.08
C ASN A 69 2.84 7.05 -7.32
N LEU A 70 3.54 7.78 -6.44
CA LEU A 70 3.80 9.21 -6.61
C LEU A 70 4.49 9.46 -7.95
N VAL A 71 5.62 8.78 -8.18
CA VAL A 71 6.38 8.97 -9.41
C VAL A 71 5.58 8.59 -10.64
N LYS A 72 4.79 7.50 -10.60
CA LYS A 72 3.90 7.12 -11.71
C LYS A 72 2.87 8.19 -12.06
N ALA A 73 2.35 8.92 -11.08
CA ALA A 73 1.40 10.01 -11.30
C ALA A 73 2.04 11.35 -11.71
N MET A 74 3.37 11.51 -11.56
CA MET A 74 4.07 12.74 -11.92
C MET A 74 4.20 12.93 -13.44
N ASP A 75 4.16 14.20 -13.86
CA ASP A 75 4.55 14.61 -15.22
C ASP A 75 6.03 14.29 -15.45
N LYS A 76 6.32 13.49 -16.48
CA LYS A 76 7.66 13.01 -16.82
C LYS A 76 8.53 14.08 -17.45
N ASN A 77 7.93 15.15 -17.95
CA ASN A 77 8.63 16.30 -18.51
C ASN A 77 8.68 17.48 -17.53
N GLY A 78 8.01 17.34 -16.38
CA GLY A 78 7.91 18.39 -15.37
C GLY A 78 9.20 18.58 -14.57
N PRO A 79 9.39 19.76 -13.96
CA PRO A 79 10.59 20.09 -13.19
C PRO A 79 10.81 19.14 -12.00
N ALA A 80 9.73 18.61 -11.42
CA ALA A 80 9.82 17.67 -10.31
C ALA A 80 10.41 16.30 -10.73
N PHE A 81 10.12 15.82 -11.95
CA PHE A 81 10.73 14.57 -12.45
C PHE A 81 12.20 14.79 -12.81
N LYS A 82 12.54 15.97 -13.36
CA LYS A 82 13.93 16.38 -13.59
C LYS A 82 14.73 16.42 -12.28
N TYR A 83 14.14 16.94 -11.21
CA TYR A 83 14.77 16.93 -9.89
C TYR A 83 15.06 15.51 -9.38
N LEU A 84 14.15 14.55 -9.57
CA LEU A 84 14.39 13.15 -9.20
C LEU A 84 15.60 12.57 -9.94
N HIS A 85 15.75 12.93 -11.21
CA HIS A 85 16.90 12.55 -12.02
C HIS A 85 18.23 13.05 -11.45
N GLU A 86 18.27 14.33 -11.08
CA GLU A 86 19.44 14.97 -10.51
C GLU A 86 19.76 14.43 -9.11
N LYS A 87 18.72 14.12 -8.32
CA LYS A 87 18.88 13.61 -6.94
C LYS A 87 19.36 12.16 -6.90
N PHE A 88 18.99 11.35 -7.90
CA PHE A 88 19.35 9.94 -8.00
C PHE A 88 20.17 9.64 -9.25
N PRO A 89 21.39 10.19 -9.38
CA PRO A 89 22.20 10.09 -10.60
C PRO A 89 22.66 8.65 -10.89
N ARG A 90 22.64 7.76 -9.90
CA ARG A 90 22.99 6.34 -10.05
C ARG A 90 21.84 5.49 -10.61
N LEU A 91 20.61 6.03 -10.67
CA LEU A 91 19.46 5.33 -11.24
C LEU A 91 19.28 5.75 -12.70
N SER A 92 18.95 4.78 -13.55
CA SER A 92 18.60 5.08 -14.93
C SER A 92 17.24 5.77 -15.03
N VAL A 93 17.03 6.51 -16.12
CA VAL A 93 15.74 7.15 -16.46
C VAL A 93 14.59 6.15 -16.42
N ALA A 94 14.80 4.97 -16.96
CA ALA A 94 13.81 3.90 -16.96
C ALA A 94 13.42 3.48 -15.54
N LYS A 95 14.40 3.33 -14.63
CA LYS A 95 14.14 2.95 -13.23
C LYS A 95 13.36 4.04 -12.49
N ILE A 96 13.74 5.31 -12.65
CA ILE A 96 13.02 6.43 -12.04
C ILE A 96 11.59 6.52 -12.61
N LYS A 97 11.41 6.39 -13.93
CA LYS A 97 10.09 6.44 -14.58
C LYS A 97 9.13 5.38 -14.03
N GLU A 98 9.63 4.17 -13.79
CA GLU A 98 8.88 3.06 -13.20
C GLU A 98 8.75 3.14 -11.67
N GLY A 99 9.34 4.16 -11.05
CA GLY A 99 9.32 4.35 -9.60
C GLY A 99 10.09 3.28 -8.83
N VAL A 100 11.14 2.73 -9.46
CA VAL A 100 12.01 1.70 -8.88
C VAL A 100 13.16 2.40 -8.15
N PHE A 101 13.03 2.48 -6.83
CA PHE A 101 14.05 3.00 -5.93
C PHE A 101 14.60 1.87 -5.06
N VAL A 102 15.88 1.95 -4.73
CA VAL A 102 16.54 1.02 -3.82
C VAL A 102 16.44 1.62 -2.42
N GLY A 103 15.98 0.83 -1.44
CA GLY A 103 16.05 1.20 -0.03
C GLY A 103 17.48 1.10 0.51
N PRO A 104 17.80 1.71 1.67
CA PRO A 104 18.97 1.33 2.44
C PRO A 104 18.94 -0.15 2.83
#